data_AF-A0A850B2C5-F1
#
_entry.id   AF-A0A850B2C5-F1
#
_cell.length_a   1.000
_cell.length_b   1.000
_cell.length_c   1.000
_cell.angle_alpha   90.00
_cell.angle_beta   90.00
_cell.angle_gamma   90.00
#
_symmetry.space_group_name_H-M   'P 1'
#
loop_
_entity.id
_entity.type
_entity.pdbx_description
1 polymer ?
#
loop_
_entity_poly.entity_id
_entity_poly.type
_entity_poly.pdbx_seq_one_letter_code
_entity_poly.pdbx_strand_id
1 'polypeptide(L)'
;MNDDIPELTAAQLARAIPASLRRRLMAGDIRSGKDVAAVRRFVGLSQVEFARAIGISVSTLRNWEQGRRHPEGPAIALLRIAVRHPRIIRENLGRAA
;
A
#
# COMPACT_ATOMS: atom_id res chain seq x y z
N MET A 1 -8.63 5.50 -21.39
CA MET A 1 -7.78 6.68 -21.20
C MET A 1 -8.42 7.53 -20.12
N ASN A 2 -7.82 7.58 -18.95
CA ASN A 2 -8.05 8.64 -17.98
C ASN A 2 -6.65 9.00 -17.47
N ASP A 3 -6.02 9.94 -18.16
CA ASP A 3 -4.66 10.43 -17.92
C ASP A 3 -4.57 11.41 -16.72
N ASP A 4 -5.62 11.52 -15.90
CA ASP A 4 -5.66 12.44 -14.76
C ASP A 4 -5.88 11.68 -13.45
N ILE A 5 -4.98 10.75 -13.11
CA ILE A 5 -4.78 10.45 -11.70
C ILE A 5 -3.76 11.47 -11.20
N PRO A 6 -4.15 12.47 -10.39
CA PRO A 6 -3.23 13.53 -9.97
C PRO A 6 -2.02 12.87 -9.30
N GLU A 7 -0.86 12.98 -9.96
CA GLU A 7 0.39 12.60 -9.35
C GLU A 7 0.60 13.51 -8.15
N LEU A 8 0.33 13.01 -6.94
CA LEU A 8 1.24 13.32 -5.85
C LEU A 8 2.60 12.86 -6.37
N THR A 9 3.44 13.82 -6.73
CA THR A 9 4.81 13.54 -7.17
C THR A 9 5.46 12.61 -6.15
N ALA A 10 6.39 11.75 -6.58
CA ALA A 10 7.13 10.88 -5.65
C ALA A 10 7.71 11.67 -4.45
N ALA A 11 8.00 12.97 -4.63
CA ALA A 11 8.39 13.92 -3.59
C ALA A 11 7.26 14.28 -2.61
N GLN A 12 6.04 14.55 -3.07
CA GLN A 12 4.87 14.77 -2.20
C GLN A 12 4.48 13.49 -1.45
N LEU A 13 4.56 12.34 -2.12
CA LEU A 13 4.38 11.01 -1.50
C LEU A 13 5.43 10.73 -0.43
N ALA A 14 6.69 11.09 -0.68
CA ALA A 14 7.81 10.92 0.25
C ALA A 14 7.70 11.79 1.50
N ARG A 15 6.97 12.92 1.45
CA ARG A 15 6.72 13.77 2.63
C ARG A 15 5.63 13.21 3.55
N ALA A 16 4.77 12.31 3.05
CA ALA A 16 3.66 11.74 3.83
C ALA A 16 4.09 10.67 4.84
N ILE A 17 5.26 10.04 4.64
CA ILE A 17 5.81 9.02 5.53
C ILE A 17 7.19 9.46 6.02
N PRO A 18 7.43 9.59 7.35
CA PRO A 18 8.75 9.87 7.89
C PRO A 18 9.82 8.91 7.35
N ALA A 19 11.02 9.42 7.06
CA ALA A 19 12.08 8.62 6.42
C ALA A 19 12.43 7.34 7.19
N SER A 20 12.38 7.38 8.52
CA SER A 20 12.55 6.22 9.40
C SER A 20 11.46 5.17 9.20
N LEU A 21 10.19 5.60 9.17
CA LEU A 21 9.06 4.73 8.89
C LEU A 21 9.18 4.12 7.49
N ARG A 22 9.49 4.93 6.47
CA ARG A 22 9.67 4.42 5.10
C ARG A 22 10.76 3.35 5.02
N ARG A 23 11.92 3.58 5.65
CA ARG A 23 13.03 2.61 5.68
C ARG A 23 12.60 1.29 6.31
N ARG A 24 11.86 1.36 7.42
CA ARG A 24 11.31 0.20 8.12
C ARG A 24 10.33 -0.59 7.25
N LEU A 25 9.37 0.08 6.62
CA LEU A 25 8.38 -0.56 5.75
C LEU A 25 9.04 -1.19 4.51
N MET A 26 10.08 -0.56 3.94
CA MET A 26 10.88 -1.13 2.82
C MET A 26 11.65 -2.39 3.22
N ALA A 27 11.97 -2.57 4.50
CA ALA A 27 12.58 -3.77 5.05
C ALA A 27 11.54 -4.88 5.33
N GLY A 28 10.24 -4.58 5.25
CA GLY A 28 9.16 -5.54 5.56
C GLY A 28 8.77 -5.59 7.03
N ASP A 29 9.30 -4.68 7.85
CA ASP A 29 8.96 -4.60 9.27
C ASP A 29 7.62 -3.86 9.44
N ILE A 30 6.52 -4.62 9.31
CA ILE A 30 5.14 -4.16 9.51
C ILE A 30 4.71 -4.50 10.93
N ARG A 31 4.61 -3.50 11.81
CA ARG A 31 4.37 -3.68 13.25
C ARG A 31 2.93 -3.46 13.66
N SER A 32 2.13 -2.80 12.83
CA SER A 32 0.77 -2.44 13.19
C SER A 32 -0.14 -2.27 11.98
N GLY A 33 -1.45 -2.28 12.21
CA GLY A 33 -2.42 -1.91 11.18
C GLY A 33 -2.25 -0.48 10.65
N LYS A 34 -1.72 0.44 11.47
CA LYS A 34 -1.38 1.80 11.04
C LYS A 34 -0.28 1.81 9.97
N ASP A 35 0.65 0.86 10.03
CA ASP A 35 1.69 0.71 9.00
C ASP A 35 1.06 0.29 7.67
N VAL A 36 0.13 -0.68 7.68
CA VAL A 36 -0.59 -1.12 6.48
C VAL A 36 -1.40 0.03 5.88
N ALA A 37 -2.11 0.78 6.73
CA ALA A 37 -2.86 1.96 6.29
C ALA A 37 -1.93 3.05 5.72
N ALA A 38 -0.74 3.25 6.30
CA ALA A 38 0.24 4.18 5.79
C ALA A 38 0.75 3.77 4.41
N VAL A 39 1.05 2.48 4.18
CA VAL A 39 1.42 1.95 2.85
C VAL A 39 0.33 2.24 1.84
N ARG A 40 -0.93 1.90 2.14
CA ARG A 40 -2.05 2.17 1.22
C ARG A 40 -2.21 3.66 0.91
N ARG A 41 -2.20 4.50 1.94
CA ARG A 41 -2.32 5.96 1.76
C ARG A 41 -1.16 6.51 0.94
N PHE A 42 0.04 5.98 1.12
CA PHE A 42 1.20 6.28 0.30
C PHE A 42 1.01 5.84 -1.15
N VAL A 43 0.36 4.72 -1.44
CA VAL A 43 0.01 4.34 -2.82
C VAL A 43 -1.11 5.24 -3.40
N GLY A 44 -1.85 5.95 -2.56
CA GLY A 44 -2.91 6.87 -2.98
C GLY A 44 -4.21 6.17 -3.38
N LEU A 45 -4.45 4.95 -2.87
CA LEU A 45 -5.64 4.15 -3.19
C LEU A 45 -6.62 4.06 -2.01
N SER A 46 -7.92 3.94 -2.32
CA SER A 46 -8.93 3.54 -1.34
C SER A 46 -8.69 2.12 -0.83
N GLN A 47 -9.37 1.71 0.24
CA GLN A 47 -9.27 0.32 0.73
C GLN A 47 -9.72 -0.69 -0.32
N VAL A 48 -10.76 -0.38 -1.09
CA VAL A 48 -11.29 -1.28 -2.13
C VAL A 48 -10.28 -1.45 -3.26
N GLU A 49 -9.78 -0.33 -3.77
CA GLU A 49 -8.79 -0.32 -4.86
C GLU A 49 -7.48 -0.98 -4.44
N PHE A 50 -6.96 -0.66 -3.26
CA PHE A 50 -5.72 -1.26 -2.79
C PHE A 50 -5.84 -2.77 -2.60
N ALA A 51 -6.94 -3.24 -1.99
CA ALA A 51 -7.19 -4.66 -1.82
C ALA A 51 -7.26 -5.38 -3.17
N ARG A 52 -7.98 -4.81 -4.15
CA ARG A 52 -8.04 -5.34 -5.53
C ARG A 52 -6.64 -5.36 -6.18
N ALA A 53 -5.90 -4.26 -6.08
CA ALA A 53 -4.57 -4.11 -6.67
C ALA A 53 -3.52 -5.10 -6.13
N ILE A 54 -3.67 -5.58 -4.90
CA ILE A 54 -2.76 -6.58 -4.30
C ILE A 54 -3.37 -7.98 -4.21
N GLY A 55 -4.56 -8.20 -4.79
CA GLY A 55 -5.19 -9.52 -4.90
C GLY A 55 -5.74 -10.09 -3.59
N ILE A 56 -6.26 -9.25 -2.69
CA ILE A 56 -6.89 -9.70 -1.43
C ILE A 56 -8.31 -9.15 -1.28
N SER A 57 -9.09 -9.75 -0.38
CA SER A 57 -10.41 -9.21 -0.04
C SER A 57 -10.30 -7.88 0.73
N VAL A 58 -11.26 -6.97 0.54
CA VAL A 58 -11.36 -5.73 1.33
C VAL A 58 -11.49 -6.02 2.82
N SER A 59 -12.15 -7.14 3.18
CA SER A 59 -12.26 -7.59 4.57
C SER A 59 -10.89 -7.94 5.17
N THR A 60 -10.03 -8.64 4.41
CA THR A 60 -8.65 -8.94 4.80
C THR A 60 -7.88 -7.66 5.08
N LEU A 61 -7.91 -6.71 4.14
CA LEU A 61 -7.23 -5.42 4.31
C LEU A 61 -7.74 -4.66 5.55
N ARG A 62 -9.07 -4.60 5.76
CA ARG A 62 -9.66 -3.95 6.94
C ARG A 62 -9.23 -4.62 8.24
N ASN A 63 -9.20 -5.95 8.28
CA ASN A 63 -8.72 -6.69 9.45
C ASN A 63 -7.25 -6.37 9.76
N TRP A 64 -6.42 -6.18 8.74
CA TRP A 64 -5.04 -5.72 8.92
C TRP A 64 -4.97 -4.27 9.40
N GLU A 65 -5.63 -3.33 8.72
CA GLU A 65 -5.57 -1.90 9.09
C GLU A 65 -6.11 -1.63 10.50
N GLN A 66 -7.09 -2.42 10.95
CA GLN A 66 -7.67 -2.33 12.29
C GLN A 66 -6.90 -3.15 13.35
N GLY A 67 -5.84 -3.85 12.96
CA GLY A 67 -5.00 -4.64 13.89
C GLY A 67 -5.64 -5.93 14.41
N ARG A 68 -6.75 -6.39 13.81
CA ARG A 68 -7.38 -7.67 14.16
C ARG A 68 -6.61 -8.88 13.65
N ARG A 69 -5.86 -8.70 12.54
CA ARG A 69 -4.93 -9.69 11.99
C ARG A 69 -3.67 -8.98 11.49
N HIS A 70 -2.61 -9.74 11.28
CA HIS A 70 -1.35 -9.24 10.72
C HIS A 70 -1.11 -9.83 9.33
N PRO A 71 -0.47 -9.08 8.41
CA PRO A 71 -0.03 -9.63 7.14
C PRO A 71 1.16 -10.57 7.37
N GLU A 72 1.22 -11.66 6.62
CA GLU A 72 2.25 -12.69 6.74
C GLU A 72 2.78 -13.11 5.37
N GLY A 73 3.99 -13.66 5.33
CA GLY A 73 4.57 -14.28 4.13
C GLY A 73 4.47 -13.40 2.87
N PRO A 74 3.80 -13.88 1.79
CA PRO A 74 3.65 -13.12 0.55
C PRO A 74 3.00 -11.74 0.71
N ALA A 75 2.11 -11.55 1.70
CA ALA A 75 1.48 -10.25 1.94
C ALA A 75 2.49 -9.18 2.36
N ILE A 76 3.49 -9.56 3.18
CA ILE A 76 4.57 -8.65 3.56
C ILE A 76 5.40 -8.27 2.33
N ALA A 77 5.68 -9.23 1.44
CA ALA A 77 6.39 -8.96 0.19
C ALA A 77 5.63 -7.96 -0.70
N LEU A 78 4.31 -8.13 -0.86
CA LEU A 78 3.46 -7.21 -1.61
C LEU A 78 3.43 -5.80 -0.99
N LEU A 79 3.32 -5.69 0.33
CA LEU A 79 3.38 -4.40 1.03
C LEU A 79 4.74 -3.71 0.84
N ARG A 80 5.85 -4.46 0.81
CA ARG A 80 7.18 -3.91 0.50
C ARG A 80 7.26 -3.38 -0.93
N ILE A 81 6.71 -4.13 -1.90
CA ILE A 81 6.63 -3.69 -3.30
C ILE A 81 5.80 -2.41 -3.39
N ALA A 82 4.68 -2.32 -2.67
CA ALA A 82 3.84 -1.13 -2.63
C ALA A 82 4.59 0.13 -2.14
N VAL A 83 5.52 -0.02 -1.21
CA VAL A 83 6.36 1.10 -0.75
C VAL A 83 7.50 1.42 -1.72
N ARG A 84 8.13 0.41 -2.33
CA ARG A 84 9.28 0.61 -3.24
C ARG A 84 8.86 1.07 -4.63
N HIS A 85 7.73 0.57 -5.11
CA HIS A 85 7.24 0.73 -6.48
C HIS A 85 5.72 1.00 -6.49
N PRO A 86 5.25 2.10 -5.87
CA PRO A 86 3.81 2.38 -5.76
C PRO A 86 3.10 2.48 -7.12
N ARG A 87 3.81 2.91 -8.19
CA ARG A 87 3.28 2.94 -9.56
C ARG A 87 2.82 1.56 -10.06
N ILE A 88 3.60 0.51 -9.81
CA ILE A 88 3.26 -0.86 -10.22
C ILE A 88 1.96 -1.32 -9.56
N ILE A 89 1.74 -0.98 -8.29
CA ILE A 89 0.49 -1.33 -7.60
C ILE A 89 -0.70 -0.60 -8.21
N ARG A 90 -0.54 0.69 -8.54
CA ARG A 90 -1.60 1.47 -9.21
C ARG A 90 -1.91 0.93 -10.62
N GLU A 91 -0.89 0.53 -11.38
CA GLU A 91 -1.08 -0.10 -12.69
C GLU A 91 -1.80 -1.44 -12.58
N ASN A 92 -1.51 -2.23 -11.55
CA ASN A 92 -2.15 -3.53 -11.34
C ASN A 92 -3.66 -3.40 -11.07
N LEU A 93 -4.13 -2.29 -10.50
CA LEU A 93 -5.55 -2.01 -10.32
C LEU A 93 -6.32 -2.01 -11.66
N GLY A 94 -5.73 -1.45 -12.72
CA GLY A 94 -6.36 -1.39 -14.04
C GLY A 94 -6.33 -2.71 -14.82
N ARG A 95 -5.54 -3.70 -14.35
CA ARG A 95 -5.38 -5.02 -14.96
C ARG A 95 -6.01 -6.15 -14.15
N ALA A 96 -6.33 -5.91 -12.88
CA ALA A 96 -7.07 -6.83 -12.03
C ALA A 96 -8.51 -6.93 -12.53
N ALA A 97 -8.84 -8.09 -13.13
CA ALA A 97 -10.17 -8.43 -13.65
C ALA A 97 -11.27 -8.36 -12.58
#